data_AF-A0A2H4NRI4-F1
#
_entry.id   AF-A0A2H4NRI4-F1
#
_cell.length_a   1.000
_cell.length_b   1.000
_cell.length_c   1.000
_cell.angle_alpha   90.00
_cell.angle_beta   90.00
_cell.angle_gamma   90.00
#
_symmetry.space_group_name_H-M   'P 1'
#
loop_
_entity.id
_entity.type
_entity.pdbx_description
1 polymer ?
#
loop_
_entity_poly.entity_id
_entity_poly.type
_entity_poly.pdbx_seq_one_letter_code
_entity_poly.pdbx_strand_id
1 'polypeptide(L)'
;MSEQEPYDSRFTLPDVDAWPETEAGVILLGLDPDRLLAGLGFAALADDPGLVTQVVDQARHGVFTADLAGLAEAGVARWRALRPALAAVPGRPAAGALRQEWANSADLVAVAVPGAGPAALAYLTACWIRRDEIDRLAEGKEPDVLPEVAAG
;
A
#
# COMPACT_ATOMS: atom_id res chain seq x y z
N MET A 1 11.76 -36.43 -18.65
CA MET A 1 11.95 -34.97 -18.76
C MET A 1 11.02 -34.37 -17.73
N SER A 2 11.55 -33.99 -16.57
CA SER A 2 10.72 -33.44 -15.49
C SER A 2 10.29 -32.04 -15.89
N GLU A 3 8.98 -31.81 -15.96
CA GLU A 3 8.41 -30.47 -16.03
C GLU A 3 8.85 -29.72 -14.77
N GLN A 4 9.74 -28.73 -14.92
CA GLN A 4 10.04 -27.80 -13.85
C GLN A 4 8.82 -26.92 -13.67
N GLU A 5 8.20 -26.99 -12.49
CA GLU A 5 7.20 -26.00 -12.08
C GLU A 5 7.77 -24.58 -12.29
N PRO A 6 6.97 -23.64 -12.83
CA PRO A 6 7.45 -22.28 -13.05
C PRO A 6 7.87 -21.67 -11.71
N TYR A 7 9.15 -21.33 -11.59
CA TYR A 7 9.73 -20.72 -10.41
C TYR A 7 9.01 -19.39 -10.12
N ASP A 8 8.28 -19.32 -9.02
CA ASP A 8 7.58 -18.11 -8.58
C ASP A 8 8.55 -17.18 -7.85
N SER A 9 9.17 -16.26 -8.59
CA SER A 9 10.12 -15.27 -8.07
C SER A 9 9.51 -14.27 -7.09
N ARG A 10 8.19 -14.28 -6.87
CA ARG A 10 7.52 -13.40 -5.91
C ARG A 10 7.85 -13.75 -4.45
N PHE A 11 8.20 -15.01 -4.17
CA PHE A 11 8.47 -15.51 -2.82
C PHE A 11 9.93 -15.91 -2.58
N THR A 12 10.87 -15.46 -3.44
CA THR A 12 12.30 -15.64 -3.18
C THR A 12 12.65 -15.06 -1.81
N LEU A 13 13.48 -15.79 -1.04
CA LEU A 13 13.95 -15.33 0.27
C LEU A 13 14.62 -13.95 0.15
N PRO A 14 14.46 -13.06 1.15
CA PRO A 14 15.17 -11.80 1.16
C PRO A 14 16.67 -12.03 1.10
N ASP A 15 17.37 -11.14 0.39
CA ASP A 15 18.81 -11.08 0.49
C ASP A 15 19.19 -10.78 1.95
N VAL A 16 20.27 -11.38 2.44
CA VAL A 16 20.67 -11.27 3.85
C VAL A 16 20.97 -9.81 4.21
N ASP A 17 21.36 -9.01 3.22
CA ASP A 17 21.67 -7.59 3.34
C ASP A 17 20.48 -6.67 2.96
N ALA A 18 19.27 -7.23 2.81
CA ALA A 18 18.09 -6.43 2.53
C ALA A 18 17.76 -5.50 3.70
N TRP A 19 17.49 -4.23 3.37
CA TRP A 19 17.11 -3.20 4.34
C TRP A 19 15.80 -3.57 5.05
N PRO A 20 15.72 -3.50 6.40
CA PRO A 20 14.53 -3.88 7.17
C PRO A 20 13.23 -3.19 6.72
N GLU A 21 13.34 -1.96 6.20
CA GLU A 21 12.23 -1.16 5.67
C GLU A 21 11.58 -1.81 4.45
N THR A 22 12.33 -2.63 3.71
CA THR A 22 11.81 -3.41 2.58
C THR A 22 10.86 -4.50 3.05
N GLU A 23 11.19 -5.20 4.13
CA GLU A 23 10.32 -6.25 4.67
C GLU A 23 9.06 -5.66 5.33
N ALA A 24 9.20 -4.53 6.03
CA ALA A 24 8.04 -3.77 6.52
C ALA A 24 7.12 -3.37 5.36
N GLY A 25 7.69 -2.97 4.22
CA GLY A 25 6.95 -2.67 3.01
C GLY A 25 6.21 -3.85 2.41
N VAL A 26 6.86 -5.03 2.34
CA VAL A 26 6.21 -6.27 1.87
C VAL A 26 5.03 -6.64 2.77
N ILE A 27 5.14 -6.44 4.08
CA ILE A 27 4.03 -6.66 5.02
C ILE A 27 2.86 -5.70 4.73
N LEU A 28 3.15 -4.40 4.52
CA LEU A 28 2.11 -3.42 4.18
C LEU A 28 1.38 -3.78 2.88
N LEU A 29 2.08 -4.31 1.87
CA LEU A 29 1.45 -4.74 0.62
C LEU A 29 0.41 -5.86 0.81
N GLY A 30 0.49 -6.62 1.91
CA GLY A 30 -0.47 -7.65 2.29
C GLY A 30 -1.74 -7.13 2.96
N LEU A 31 -1.82 -5.85 3.32
CA LEU A 31 -3.04 -5.24 3.87
C LEU A 31 -4.10 -5.06 2.78
N ASP A 32 -5.38 -5.15 3.09
CA ASP A 32 -6.43 -4.78 2.14
C ASP A 32 -6.43 -3.27 1.82
N PRO A 33 -7.00 -2.85 0.68
CA PRO A 33 -6.97 -1.45 0.24
C PRO A 33 -7.59 -0.45 1.23
N ASP A 34 -8.64 -0.84 1.96
CA ASP A 34 -9.27 0.03 2.97
C ASP A 34 -8.32 0.29 4.14
N ARG A 35 -7.60 -0.73 4.60
CA ARG A 35 -6.57 -0.59 5.65
C ARG A 35 -5.36 0.20 5.17
N LEU A 36 -4.98 0.09 3.90
CA LEU A 36 -3.93 0.93 3.31
C LEU A 36 -4.34 2.40 3.28
N LEU A 37 -5.57 2.71 2.87
CA LEU A 37 -6.11 4.07 2.88
C LEU A 37 -6.22 4.61 4.31
N ALA A 38 -6.76 3.83 5.25
CA ALA A 38 -6.85 4.22 6.65
C ALA A 38 -5.47 4.55 7.24
N GLY A 39 -4.47 3.72 6.95
CA GLY A 39 -3.11 3.98 7.39
C GLY A 39 -2.50 5.21 6.73
N LEU A 40 -2.73 5.45 5.43
CA LEU A 40 -2.32 6.68 4.76
C LEU A 40 -2.97 7.94 5.40
N GLY A 41 -4.24 7.83 5.82
CA GLY A 41 -4.95 8.91 6.52
C GLY A 41 -4.34 9.24 7.88
N PHE A 42 -3.84 8.23 8.60
CA PHE A 42 -3.22 8.41 9.92
C PHE A 42 -1.71 8.70 9.88
N ALA A 43 -1.00 8.25 8.85
CA ALA A 43 0.46 8.28 8.76
C ALA A 43 1.11 9.69 8.76
N ALA A 44 0.31 10.76 8.69
CA ALA A 44 0.80 12.12 8.91
C ALA A 44 1.08 12.45 10.39
N LEU A 45 0.55 11.64 11.31
CA LEU A 45 0.58 11.86 12.75
C LEU A 45 1.58 10.95 13.49
N ALA A 46 2.24 10.04 12.77
CA ALA A 46 3.17 9.08 13.32
C ALA A 46 4.31 8.83 12.33
N ASP A 47 5.51 8.58 12.84
CA ASP A 47 6.67 8.27 12.01
C ASP A 47 6.89 6.76 11.83
N ASP A 48 6.34 5.92 12.71
CA ASP A 48 6.50 4.46 12.69
C ASP A 48 5.33 3.78 11.94
N PRO A 49 5.58 3.09 10.80
CA PRO A 49 4.54 2.41 10.03
C PRO A 49 3.90 1.21 10.76
N GLY A 50 4.61 0.57 11.68
CA GLY A 50 4.08 -0.48 12.55
C GLY A 50 3.06 0.06 13.54
N LEU A 51 3.35 1.22 14.16
CA LEU A 51 2.38 1.91 15.02
C LEU A 51 1.12 2.33 14.24
N VAL A 52 1.27 2.83 13.02
CA VAL A 52 0.12 3.14 12.15
C VAL A 52 -0.72 1.89 11.91
N THR A 53 -0.09 0.75 11.59
CA THR A 53 -0.78 -0.53 11.38
C THR A 53 -1.58 -0.94 12.63
N GLN A 54 -0.99 -0.79 13.81
CA GLN A 54 -1.67 -1.08 15.09
C GLN A 54 -2.89 -0.17 15.31
N VAL A 55 -2.78 1.13 15.00
CA VAL A 55 -3.92 2.07 15.11
C VAL A 55 -5.03 1.71 14.14
N VAL A 56 -4.69 1.36 12.89
CA VAL A 56 -5.68 0.90 11.90
C VAL A 56 -6.39 -0.38 12.36
N ASP A 57 -5.66 -1.30 12.99
CA ASP A 57 -6.25 -2.50 13.58
C ASP A 57 -7.20 -2.18 14.75
N GLN A 58 -6.80 -1.28 15.65
CA GLN A 58 -7.66 -0.80 16.73
C GLN A 58 -8.92 -0.10 16.20
N ALA A 59 -8.80 0.72 15.15
CA ALA A 59 -9.93 1.38 14.50
C ALA A 59 -10.90 0.37 13.86
N ARG A 60 -10.37 -0.68 13.21
CA ARG A 60 -11.16 -1.79 12.68
C ARG A 60 -11.95 -2.52 13.77
N HIS A 61 -11.37 -2.66 14.96
CA HIS A 61 -11.99 -3.33 16.10
C HIS A 61 -12.81 -2.40 17.00
N GLY A 62 -12.94 -1.11 16.65
CA GLY A 62 -13.72 -0.13 17.43
C GLY A 62 -13.08 0.22 18.79
N VAL A 63 -11.77 0.01 18.93
CA VAL A 63 -11.01 0.30 20.16
C VAL A 63 -10.25 1.63 20.06
N PHE A 64 -10.15 2.20 18.86
CA PHE A 64 -9.59 3.53 18.61
C PHE A 64 -10.67 4.62 18.59
N THR A 65 -10.28 5.87 18.80
CA THR A 65 -11.20 7.02 18.87
C THR A 65 -11.81 7.37 17.51
N ALA A 66 -11.11 7.09 16.41
CA ALA A 66 -11.63 7.16 15.05
C ALA A 66 -11.97 5.75 14.54
N ASP A 67 -13.00 5.63 13.72
CA ASP A 67 -13.33 4.39 13.05
C ASP A 67 -12.49 4.20 11.78
N LEU A 68 -12.51 2.97 11.25
CA LEU A 68 -11.77 2.62 10.04
C LEU A 68 -12.23 3.46 8.83
N ALA A 69 -13.54 3.71 8.72
CA ALA A 69 -14.13 4.46 7.61
C ALA A 69 -13.65 5.92 7.59
N GLY A 70 -13.67 6.62 8.72
CA GLY A 70 -13.19 8.01 8.80
C GLY A 70 -11.69 8.12 8.54
N LEU A 71 -10.89 7.14 8.98
CA LEU A 71 -9.46 7.09 8.62
C LEU A 71 -9.28 6.86 7.11
N ALA A 72 -10.05 5.95 6.51
CA ALA A 72 -9.98 5.67 5.08
C ALA A 72 -10.39 6.88 4.24
N GLU A 73 -11.43 7.63 4.62
CA GLU A 73 -11.83 8.87 3.96
C GLU A 73 -10.71 9.93 4.00
N ALA A 74 -10.04 10.09 5.15
CA ALA A 74 -8.87 10.94 5.27
C ALA A 74 -7.72 10.46 4.35
N GLY A 75 -7.54 9.15 4.26
CA GLY A 75 -6.63 8.50 3.32
C GLY A 75 -6.93 8.81 1.87
N VAL A 76 -8.20 8.73 1.45
CA VAL A 76 -8.66 9.05 0.09
C VAL A 76 -8.38 10.51 -0.24
N ALA A 77 -8.68 11.43 0.68
CA ALA A 77 -8.39 12.85 0.49
C ALA A 77 -6.89 13.09 0.30
N ARG A 78 -6.06 12.44 1.11
CA ARG A 78 -4.59 12.52 1.01
C ARG A 78 -4.06 11.91 -0.29
N TRP A 79 -4.58 10.74 -0.68
CA TRP A 79 -4.22 10.09 -1.92
C TRP A 79 -4.52 11.00 -3.12
N ARG A 80 -5.74 11.52 -3.23
CA ARG A 80 -6.14 12.45 -4.31
C ARG A 80 -5.24 13.68 -4.39
N ALA A 81 -4.81 14.20 -3.24
CA ALA A 81 -3.92 15.35 -3.18
C ALA A 81 -2.49 15.05 -3.69
N LEU A 82 -1.94 13.87 -3.39
CA LEU A 82 -0.55 13.51 -3.70
C LEU A 82 -0.38 12.75 -5.02
N ARG A 83 -1.44 12.09 -5.49
CA ARG A 83 -1.44 11.25 -6.69
C ARG A 83 -0.94 11.97 -7.96
N PRO A 84 -1.29 13.24 -8.24
CA PRO A 84 -0.74 13.96 -9.38
C PRO A 84 0.77 14.17 -9.29
N ALA A 85 1.30 14.46 -8.09
CA ALA A 85 2.73 14.67 -7.88
C ALA A 85 3.52 13.37 -8.10
N LEU A 86 3.01 12.24 -7.61
CA LEU A 86 3.59 10.92 -7.87
C LEU A 86 3.60 10.58 -9.37
N ALA A 87 2.50 10.90 -10.08
CA ALA A 87 2.39 10.68 -11.52
C ALA A 87 3.43 11.44 -12.35
N ALA A 88 3.86 12.60 -11.86
CA ALA A 88 4.78 13.48 -12.55
C ALA A 88 6.24 12.99 -12.47
N VAL A 89 6.57 12.11 -11.53
CA VAL A 89 7.91 11.53 -11.43
C VAL A 89 8.05 10.39 -12.44
N PRO A 90 9.07 10.42 -13.33
CA PRO A 90 9.30 9.34 -14.27
C PRO A 90 9.48 8.00 -13.56
N GLY A 91 8.57 7.06 -13.82
CA GLY A 91 8.62 5.72 -13.25
C GLY A 91 9.74 4.87 -13.86
N ARG A 92 10.15 3.85 -13.10
CA ARG A 92 10.92 2.72 -13.63
C ARG A 92 9.95 1.60 -14.04
N PRO A 93 10.31 0.73 -15.00
CA PRO A 93 9.53 -0.45 -15.30
C PRO A 93 9.28 -1.29 -14.04
N ALA A 94 8.10 -1.87 -13.92
CA ALA A 94 7.76 -2.76 -12.82
C ALA A 94 8.77 -3.92 -12.78
N ALA A 95 9.36 -4.15 -11.61
CA ALA A 95 10.23 -5.29 -11.40
C ALA A 95 9.37 -6.51 -11.10
N GLY A 96 9.68 -7.67 -11.69
CA GLY A 96 8.93 -8.91 -11.45
C GLY A 96 9.06 -9.49 -10.03
N ALA A 97 9.68 -8.77 -9.10
CA ALA A 97 9.89 -9.16 -7.71
C ALA A 97 9.44 -8.02 -6.78
N LEU A 98 8.57 -8.35 -5.81
CA LEU A 98 7.93 -7.40 -4.89
C LEU A 98 8.91 -6.50 -4.15
N ARG A 99 10.06 -7.05 -3.71
CA ARG A 99 11.09 -6.29 -3.00
C ARG A 99 11.72 -5.21 -3.86
N GLN A 100 11.97 -5.52 -5.14
CA GLN A 100 12.54 -4.57 -6.08
C GLN A 100 11.51 -3.52 -6.50
N GLU A 101 10.24 -3.92 -6.63
CA GLU A 101 9.13 -3.00 -6.88
C GLU A 101 8.94 -2.03 -5.71
N TRP A 102 9.04 -2.51 -4.47
CA TRP A 102 9.04 -1.69 -3.27
C TRP A 102 10.18 -0.66 -3.30
N ALA A 103 11.42 -1.11 -3.44
CA ALA A 103 12.58 -0.22 -3.43
C ALA A 103 12.49 0.87 -4.51
N ASN A 104 12.12 0.50 -5.74
CA ASN A 104 11.95 1.45 -6.84
C ASN A 104 10.82 2.47 -6.56
N SER A 105 9.72 2.01 -5.95
CA SER A 105 8.58 2.87 -5.65
C SER A 105 8.85 3.79 -4.47
N ALA A 106 9.56 3.31 -3.45
CA ALA A 106 9.95 4.10 -2.28
C ALA A 106 10.84 5.29 -2.66
N ASP A 107 11.83 5.07 -3.54
CA ASP A 107 12.67 6.13 -4.09
C ASP A 107 11.83 7.19 -4.83
N LEU A 108 10.91 6.74 -5.69
CA LEU A 108 10.01 7.63 -6.43
C LEU A 108 9.15 8.47 -5.49
N VAL A 109 8.56 7.84 -4.47
CA VAL A 109 7.69 8.51 -3.50
C VAL A 109 8.46 9.54 -2.68
N ALA A 110 9.68 9.21 -2.24
CA ALA A 110 10.54 10.13 -1.50
C ALA A 110 10.91 11.38 -2.33
N VAL A 111 11.12 11.22 -3.64
CA VAL A 111 11.34 12.34 -4.57
C VAL A 111 10.06 13.17 -4.75
N ALA A 112 8.90 12.53 -4.88
CA ALA A 112 7.64 13.22 -5.14
C ALA A 112 7.12 14.03 -3.94
N VAL A 113 7.40 13.57 -2.71
CA VAL A 113 6.87 14.17 -1.48
C VAL A 113 8.01 14.44 -0.49
N PRO A 114 8.88 15.43 -0.78
CA PRO A 114 10.03 15.73 0.05
C PRO A 114 9.59 16.17 1.45
N GLY A 115 10.28 15.66 2.48
CA GLY A 115 10.02 15.98 3.88
C GLY A 115 8.86 15.23 4.53
N ALA A 116 8.24 14.27 3.83
CA ALA A 116 7.28 13.35 4.46
C ALA A 116 7.99 12.42 5.46
N GLY A 117 7.33 12.15 6.59
CA GLY A 117 7.82 11.21 7.60
C GLY A 117 7.82 9.74 7.12
N PRO A 118 8.53 8.84 7.81
CA PRO A 118 8.75 7.47 7.32
C PRO A 118 7.45 6.68 7.15
N ALA A 119 6.49 6.78 8.08
CA ALA A 119 5.20 6.10 7.91
C ALA A 119 4.42 6.63 6.70
N ALA A 120 4.42 7.96 6.49
CA ALA A 120 3.75 8.56 5.34
C ALA A 120 4.36 8.08 4.02
N LEU A 121 5.69 8.00 3.94
CA LEU A 121 6.41 7.46 2.79
C LEU A 121 6.07 5.98 2.57
N ALA A 122 6.05 5.16 3.63
CA ALA A 122 5.76 3.73 3.53
C ALA A 122 4.32 3.46 3.05
N TYR A 123 3.32 4.09 3.66
CA TYR A 123 1.92 3.91 3.27
C TYR A 123 1.63 4.47 1.88
N LEU A 124 2.24 5.60 1.51
CA LEU A 124 2.10 6.15 0.17
C LEU A 124 2.78 5.27 -0.89
N THR A 125 3.91 4.65 -0.55
CA THR A 125 4.58 3.65 -1.41
C THR A 125 3.69 2.43 -1.63
N ALA A 126 3.11 1.87 -0.57
CA ALA A 126 2.16 0.76 -0.68
C ALA A 126 0.93 1.11 -1.53
N CYS A 127 0.35 2.30 -1.32
CA CYS A 127 -0.77 2.81 -2.12
C CYS A 127 -0.37 3.02 -3.59
N TRP A 128 0.85 3.47 -3.87
CA TRP A 128 1.35 3.67 -5.22
C TRP A 128 1.53 2.36 -6.00
N ILE A 129 2.08 1.34 -5.35
CA ILE A 129 2.22 0.00 -5.95
C ILE A 129 0.83 -0.56 -6.30
N ARG A 130 -0.15 -0.38 -5.40
CA ARG A 130 -1.54 -0.83 -5.58
C ARG A 130 -2.49 0.24 -6.13
N ARG A 131 -1.95 1.24 -6.83
CA ARG A 131 -2.70 2.45 -7.24
C ARG A 131 -4.01 2.17 -7.96
N ASP A 132 -4.11 1.11 -8.77
CA ASP A 132 -5.34 0.83 -9.52
C ASP A 132 -6.49 0.39 -8.59
N GLU A 133 -6.19 -0.24 -7.45
CA GLU A 133 -7.18 -0.58 -6.43
C GLU A 133 -7.54 0.64 -5.58
N ILE A 134 -6.53 1.43 -5.22
CA ILE A 134 -6.69 2.65 -4.44
C ILE A 134 -7.47 3.70 -5.24
N ASP A 135 -7.20 3.86 -6.54
CA ASP A 135 -7.90 4.78 -7.45
C ASP A 135 -9.39 4.38 -7.56
N ARG A 136 -9.72 3.08 -7.64
CA ARG A 136 -11.12 2.62 -7.65
C ARG A 136 -11.86 3.00 -6.37
N LEU A 137 -11.29 2.73 -5.20
CA LEU A 137 -11.88 3.13 -3.92
C LEU A 137 -11.98 4.65 -3.80
N ALA A 138 -10.93 5.37 -4.20
CA ALA A 138 -10.88 6.82 -4.19
C ALA A 138 -11.85 7.45 -5.20
N GLU A 139 -12.35 6.73 -6.19
CA GLU A 139 -13.39 7.19 -7.11
C GLU A 139 -14.81 6.81 -6.64
N GLY A 140 -14.94 6.08 -5.53
CA GLY A 140 -16.22 5.54 -5.06
C GLY A 140 -16.77 4.45 -5.98
N LYS A 141 -15.92 3.83 -6.79
CA LYS A 141 -16.31 2.69 -7.64
C LYS A 141 -16.30 1.45 -6.76
N GLU A 142 -17.47 0.97 -6.36
CA GLU A 142 -17.59 -0.36 -5.77
C GLU A 142 -17.00 -1.40 -6.73
N PRO A 143 -16.38 -2.47 -6.19
CA PRO A 143 -16.00 -3.60 -7.03
C PRO A 143 -17.24 -4.11 -7.75
N ASP A 144 -17.13 -4.31 -9.06
CA ASP A 144 -18.17 -4.91 -9.88
C ASP A 144 -18.35 -6.38 -9.44
N VAL A 145 -19.14 -6.58 -8.37
CA VAL A 145 -19.49 -7.91 -7.87
C VAL A 145 -20.54 -8.44 -8.82
N LEU A 146 -20.11 -9.21 -9.81
CA LEU A 146 -21.02 -10.01 -10.63
C LEU A 146 -21.89 -10.86 -9.69
N PRO A 147 -23.23 -10.79 -9.78
CA PRO A 147 -24.09 -11.55 -8.89
C PRO A 147 -23.81 -13.05 -9.05
N GLU A 148 -23.60 -13.71 -7.92
CA GLU A 148 -23.43 -15.15 -7.81
C GLU A 148 -24.60 -15.84 -8.52
N VAL A 149 -24.30 -16.57 -9.59
CA VAL A 149 -25.32 -17.30 -10.36
C VAL A 149 -25.82 -18.42 -9.44
N ALA A 150 -27.05 -18.29 -8.95
CA ALA A 150 -27.71 -19.34 -8.19
C ALA A 150 -27.67 -20.65 -8.98
N ALA A 151 -27.02 -21.67 -8.41
CA ALA A 151 -27.05 -23.02 -8.95
C ALA A 151 -28.51 -23.50 -8.93
N GLY A 152 -29.07 -23.69 -10.13
CA GLY A 152 -30.37 -24.34 -10.34
C GLY A 152 -30.31 -25.85 -10.16
#